data_AF-A0A255R2C9-F1
#
_entry.id   AF-A0A255R2C9-F1
#
_cell.length_a   1.000
_cell.length_b   1.000
_cell.length_c   1.000
_cell.angle_alpha   90.00
_cell.angle_beta   90.00
_cell.angle_gamma   90.00
#
_symmetry.space_group_name_H-M   'P 1'
#
loop_
_entity.id
_entity.type
_entity.pdbx_description
1 polymer ?
#
loop_
_entity_poly.entity_id
_entity_poly.type
_entity_poly.pdbx_seq_one_letter_code
_entity_poly.pdbx_strand_id
1 'polypeptide(L)'
;MKRDEVLQLIDALLARPDAIGDARAAFARRFPDAPKEMIDTATFHVCVDGIDAALAWLASIEKFLQKPDDGLAYGATWHLLHHLYNWQQFESLLPLGKTGIADHLGDIRTFLDEPNPDAARQTIDHLLKCLSGDLESRSME
;
A
#
# COMPACT_ATOMS: atom_id res chain seq x y z
N MET A 1 10.37 7.44 19.23
CA MET A 1 9.89 6.29 20.01
C MET A 1 11.10 5.48 20.43
N LYS A 2 11.17 5.06 21.70
CA LYS A 2 12.26 4.20 22.21
C LYS A 2 12.04 2.75 21.78
N ARG A 3 13.09 1.93 21.75
CA ARG A 3 12.99 0.51 21.33
C ARG A 3 11.96 -0.27 22.15
N ASP A 4 11.95 -0.07 23.46
CA ASP A 4 11.03 -0.79 24.35
C ASP A 4 9.57 -0.40 24.09
N GLU A 5 9.31 0.86 23.77
CA GLU A 5 7.98 1.35 23.37
C GLU A 5 7.54 0.71 22.05
N VAL A 6 8.45 0.55 21.09
CA VAL A 6 8.17 -0.15 19.82
C VAL A 6 7.77 -1.60 20.08
N LEU A 7 8.53 -2.32 20.91
CA LEU A 7 8.27 -3.73 21.22
C LEU A 7 6.92 -3.90 21.93
N GLN A 8 6.60 -3.04 22.90
CA GLN A 8 5.30 -3.06 23.58
C GLN A 8 4.13 -2.86 22.61
N LEU A 9 4.28 -1.99 21.60
CA LEU A 9 3.25 -1.78 20.58
C LEU A 9 3.10 -2.98 19.66
N ILE A 10 4.22 -3.62 19.28
CA ILE A 10 4.19 -4.86 18.48
C ILE A 10 3.50 -5.97 19.28
N ASP A 11 3.86 -6.17 20.54
CA ASP A 11 3.22 -7.18 21.40
C ASP A 11 1.71 -6.92 21.54
N ALA A 12 1.32 -5.66 21.74
CA ALA A 12 -0.09 -5.26 21.82
C ALA A 12 -0.85 -5.48 20.49
N LEU A 13 -0.18 -5.30 19.34
CA LEU A 13 -0.74 -5.58 18.02
C LEU A 13 -0.96 -7.09 17.83
N LEU A 14 0.04 -7.92 18.15
CA LEU A 14 -0.02 -9.37 17.99
C LEU A 14 -1.01 -10.03 18.96
N ALA A 15 -1.22 -9.45 20.13
CA ALA A 15 -2.18 -9.94 21.12
C ALA A 15 -3.63 -9.48 20.86
N ARG A 16 -3.88 -8.65 19.83
CA ARG A 16 -5.19 -8.03 19.60
C ARG A 16 -6.22 -9.07 19.10
N PRO A 17 -7.36 -9.27 19.79
CA PRO A 17 -8.33 -10.31 19.41
C PRO A 17 -9.04 -10.07 18.07
N ASP A 18 -9.29 -8.80 17.70
CA ASP A 18 -9.92 -8.43 16.43
C ASP A 18 -9.09 -7.38 15.68
N ALA A 19 -7.83 -7.73 15.37
CA ALA A 19 -6.93 -6.86 14.64
C ALA A 19 -7.49 -6.44 13.27
N ILE A 20 -8.25 -7.32 12.60
CA ILE A 20 -8.81 -7.06 11.28
C ILE A 20 -9.96 -6.06 11.35
N GLY A 21 -10.91 -6.26 12.27
CA GLY A 21 -12.02 -5.33 12.47
C GLY A 21 -11.54 -3.93 12.87
N ASP A 22 -10.60 -3.88 13.81
CA ASP A 22 -9.99 -2.62 14.26
C ASP A 22 -9.22 -1.92 13.14
N ALA A 23 -8.46 -2.66 12.32
CA ALA A 23 -7.74 -2.11 11.17
C ALA A 23 -8.71 -1.54 10.13
N ARG A 24 -9.77 -2.27 9.75
CA ARG A 24 -10.80 -1.77 8.82
C ARG A 24 -11.42 -0.47 9.33
N ALA A 25 -11.80 -0.43 10.60
CA ALA A 25 -12.37 0.77 11.21
C ALA A 25 -11.38 1.95 11.21
N ALA A 26 -10.11 1.68 11.50
CA ALA A 26 -9.06 2.70 11.49
C ALA A 26 -8.81 3.25 10.07
N PHE A 27 -8.71 2.38 9.06
CA PHE A 27 -8.55 2.77 7.66
C PHE A 27 -9.75 3.56 7.16
N ALA A 28 -10.98 3.09 7.40
CA ALA A 28 -12.19 3.81 7.00
C ALA A 28 -12.30 5.19 7.65
N ARG A 29 -11.87 5.33 8.92
CA ARG A 29 -11.84 6.62 9.60
C ARG A 29 -10.78 7.56 9.02
N ARG A 30 -9.60 7.04 8.65
CA ARG A 30 -8.50 7.85 8.10
C ARG A 30 -8.75 8.26 6.65
N PHE A 31 -9.46 7.42 5.90
CA PHE A 31 -9.73 7.53 4.48
C PHE A 31 -11.23 7.38 4.20
N PRO A 32 -12.06 8.37 4.58
CA PRO A 32 -13.51 8.27 4.52
C PRO A 32 -14.06 8.11 3.10
N ASP A 33 -13.34 8.59 2.09
CA ASP A 33 -13.75 8.54 0.69
C ASP A 33 -13.20 7.33 -0.07
N ALA A 34 -12.40 6.48 0.59
CA ALA A 34 -11.84 5.30 -0.04
C ALA A 34 -12.92 4.23 -0.28
N PRO A 35 -13.00 3.64 -1.48
CA PRO A 35 -13.87 2.49 -1.75
C PRO A 35 -13.61 1.35 -0.77
N LYS A 36 -14.67 0.61 -0.40
CA LYS A 36 -14.59 -0.53 0.52
C LYS A 36 -13.51 -1.53 0.13
N GLU A 37 -13.37 -1.83 -1.16
CA GLU A 37 -12.36 -2.82 -1.58
C GLU A 37 -10.94 -2.30 -1.39
N MET A 38 -10.71 -0.98 -1.52
CA MET A 38 -9.39 -0.40 -1.22
C MET A 38 -9.07 -0.51 0.26
N ILE A 39 -10.07 -0.27 1.14
CA ILE A 39 -9.93 -0.48 2.59
C ILE A 39 -9.64 -1.94 2.92
N ASP A 40 -10.34 -2.88 2.28
CA ASP A 40 -10.11 -4.32 2.47
C ASP A 40 -8.71 -4.72 1.99
N THR A 41 -8.24 -4.20 0.85
CA THR A 41 -6.88 -4.41 0.33
C THR A 41 -5.83 -3.85 1.29
N ALA A 42 -5.95 -2.60 1.73
CA ALA A 42 -5.02 -2.01 2.70
C ALA A 42 -4.98 -2.79 4.01
N THR A 43 -6.15 -3.20 4.51
CA THR A 43 -6.25 -4.04 5.71
C THR A 43 -5.51 -5.35 5.53
N PHE A 44 -5.72 -6.04 4.41
CA PHE A 44 -5.05 -7.31 4.13
C PHE A 44 -3.53 -7.15 4.08
N HIS A 45 -3.03 -6.19 3.30
CA HIS A 45 -1.60 -6.04 3.10
C HIS A 45 -0.85 -5.45 4.29
N VAL A 46 -1.52 -4.71 5.18
CA VAL A 46 -0.86 -4.08 6.34
C VAL A 46 -1.09 -4.88 7.62
N CYS A 47 -2.29 -5.39 7.86
CA CYS A 47 -2.71 -5.89 9.16
C CYS A 47 -3.10 -7.37 9.19
N VAL A 48 -3.22 -8.04 8.02
CA VAL A 48 -3.47 -9.48 7.96
C VAL A 48 -2.17 -10.20 7.57
N ASP A 49 -1.79 -10.14 6.30
CA ASP A 49 -0.66 -10.92 5.77
C ASP A 49 0.68 -10.15 5.87
N GLY A 50 0.62 -8.80 5.90
CA GLY A 50 1.81 -7.97 6.04
C GLY A 50 2.56 -8.14 7.36
N ILE A 51 1.82 -8.38 8.46
CA ILE A 51 2.42 -8.64 9.78
C ILE A 51 3.20 -9.95 9.73
N ASP A 52 2.59 -11.02 9.21
CA ASP A 52 3.22 -12.32 9.09
C ASP A 52 4.44 -12.28 8.17
N ALA A 53 4.35 -11.55 7.05
CA ALA A 53 5.48 -11.32 6.14
C ALA A 53 6.65 -10.59 6.85
N ALA A 54 6.34 -9.57 7.67
CA ALA A 54 7.36 -8.85 8.43
C ALA A 54 8.02 -9.73 9.50
N LEU A 55 7.23 -10.52 10.24
CA LEU A 55 7.73 -11.46 11.23
C LEU A 55 8.59 -12.56 10.60
N ALA A 56 8.16 -13.11 9.46
CA ALA A 56 8.91 -14.11 8.72
C ALA A 56 10.25 -13.56 8.23
N TRP A 57 10.29 -12.30 7.79
CA TRP A 57 11.51 -11.63 7.40
C TRP A 57 12.46 -11.37 8.60
N LEU A 58 11.94 -10.92 9.74
CA LEU A 58 12.74 -10.77 10.97
C LEU A 58 13.32 -12.12 11.44
N ALA A 59 12.52 -13.18 11.39
CA ALA A 59 12.97 -14.54 11.71
C ALA A 59 14.03 -15.04 10.71
N SER A 60 13.92 -14.67 9.43
CA SER A 60 14.92 -14.97 8.41
C SER A 60 16.27 -14.30 8.71
N ILE A 61 16.26 -13.05 9.19
CA ILE A 61 17.47 -12.34 9.61
C ILE A 61 18.14 -13.06 10.78
N GLU A 62 17.38 -13.43 11.81
CA GLU A 62 17.93 -14.14 12.98
C GLU A 62 18.55 -15.49 12.57
N LYS A 63 17.87 -16.25 11.69
CA LYS A 63 18.41 -17.50 11.16
C LYS A 63 19.72 -17.29 10.39
N PHE A 64 19.79 -16.25 9.57
CA PHE A 64 21.00 -15.89 8.84
C PHE A 64 22.15 -15.54 9.82
N LEU A 65 21.87 -14.80 10.89
CA LEU A 65 22.89 -14.48 11.90
C LEU A 65 23.42 -15.72 12.63
N GLN A 66 22.57 -16.72 12.87
CA GLN A 66 22.96 -17.99 13.46
C GLN A 66 23.74 -18.89 12.48
N LYS A 67 23.37 -18.87 11.20
CA LYS A 67 23.98 -19.71 10.15
C LYS A 67 24.09 -18.97 8.81
N PRO A 68 25.16 -18.19 8.60
CA PRO A 68 25.30 -17.33 7.42
C PRO A 68 25.32 -18.07 6.07
N ASP A 69 25.78 -19.32 6.05
CA ASP A 69 25.86 -20.13 4.82
C ASP A 69 24.49 -20.46 4.20
N ASP A 70 23.41 -20.36 4.99
CA ASP A 70 22.04 -20.55 4.49
C ASP A 70 21.51 -19.31 3.74
N GLY A 71 22.21 -18.17 3.84
CA GLY A 71 21.81 -16.90 3.25
C GLY A 71 20.52 -16.34 3.86
N LEU A 72 20.07 -15.20 3.33
CA LEU A 72 18.76 -14.65 3.66
C LEU A 72 17.68 -15.33 2.81
N ALA A 73 16.57 -15.73 3.45
CA ALA A 73 15.46 -16.36 2.74
C ALA A 73 14.81 -15.38 1.75
N TYR A 74 15.10 -15.55 0.46
CA TYR A 74 14.61 -14.71 -0.63
C TYR A 74 13.08 -14.59 -0.65
N GLY A 75 12.37 -15.69 -0.37
CA GLY A 75 10.90 -15.71 -0.31
C GLY A 75 10.33 -14.79 0.77
N ALA A 76 10.93 -14.76 1.97
CA ALA A 76 10.48 -13.89 3.06
C ALA A 76 10.70 -12.41 2.71
N THR A 77 11.83 -12.09 2.06
CA THR A 77 12.10 -10.72 1.59
C THR A 77 11.09 -10.27 0.55
N TRP A 78 10.81 -11.08 -0.47
CA TRP A 78 9.84 -10.71 -1.51
C TRP A 78 8.42 -10.63 -1.01
N HIS A 79 8.03 -11.51 -0.08
CA HIS A 79 6.73 -11.46 0.54
C HIS A 79 6.53 -10.12 1.27
N LEU A 80 7.50 -9.71 2.10
CA LEU A 80 7.46 -8.40 2.75
C LEU A 80 7.42 -7.24 1.75
N LEU A 81 8.29 -7.24 0.73
CA LEU A 81 8.32 -6.19 -0.29
C LEU A 81 6.99 -6.07 -1.04
N HIS A 82 6.34 -7.20 -1.35
CA HIS A 82 5.03 -7.23 -1.97
C HIS A 82 3.98 -6.49 -1.13
N HIS A 83 3.95 -6.70 0.19
CA HIS A 83 3.01 -6.00 1.07
C HIS A 83 3.30 -4.51 1.20
N LEU A 84 4.58 -4.13 1.35
CA LEU A 84 4.98 -2.73 1.42
C LEU A 84 4.68 -1.98 0.13
N TYR A 85 4.91 -2.61 -1.03
CA TYR A 85 4.58 -2.03 -2.33
C TYR A 85 3.08 -1.82 -2.51
N ASN A 86 2.24 -2.80 -2.14
CA ASN A 86 0.79 -2.65 -2.23
C ASN A 86 0.24 -1.59 -1.27
N TRP A 87 0.86 -1.43 -0.10
CA TRP A 87 0.56 -0.30 0.79
C TRP A 87 0.89 1.04 0.12
N GLN A 88 2.07 1.18 -0.47
CA GLN A 88 2.47 2.39 -1.18
C GLN A 88 1.53 2.69 -2.37
N GLN A 89 1.13 1.66 -3.13
CA GLN A 89 0.14 1.80 -4.21
C GLN A 89 -1.21 2.30 -3.68
N PHE A 90 -1.68 1.80 -2.54
CA PHE A 90 -2.91 2.31 -1.91
C PHE A 90 -2.79 3.81 -1.58
N GLU A 91 -1.67 4.26 -0.99
CA GLU A 91 -1.44 5.68 -0.68
C GLU A 91 -1.39 6.55 -1.94
N SER A 92 -0.75 6.08 -3.00
CA SER A 92 -0.65 6.79 -4.29
C SER A 92 -1.98 6.89 -5.03
N LEU A 93 -2.85 5.89 -4.89
CA LEU A 93 -4.14 5.83 -5.61
C LEU A 93 -5.29 6.50 -4.86
N LEU A 94 -5.13 6.75 -3.56
CA LEU A 94 -6.12 7.44 -2.71
C LEU A 94 -6.59 8.80 -3.26
N PRO A 95 -5.71 9.70 -3.75
CA PRO A 95 -6.12 11.00 -4.29
C PRO A 95 -7.00 10.93 -5.55
N LEU A 96 -6.87 9.87 -6.34
CA LEU A 96 -7.72 9.63 -7.51
C LEU A 96 -8.98 8.84 -7.13
N GLY A 97 -8.83 7.85 -6.25
CA GLY A 97 -9.83 6.81 -6.02
C GLY A 97 -10.13 6.00 -7.30
N LYS A 98 -10.86 4.89 -7.16
CA LYS A 98 -11.35 4.14 -8.32
C LYS A 98 -12.23 5.00 -9.24
N THR A 99 -12.97 5.94 -8.65
CA THR A 99 -13.86 6.85 -9.38
C THR A 99 -13.07 7.83 -10.25
N GLY A 100 -12.02 8.49 -9.73
CA GLY A 100 -11.20 9.40 -10.55
C GLY A 100 -10.40 8.68 -11.63
N ILE A 101 -9.97 7.43 -11.39
CA ILE A 101 -9.39 6.61 -12.46
C ILE A 101 -10.43 6.32 -13.55
N ALA A 102 -11.66 5.93 -13.16
CA ALA A 102 -12.73 5.68 -14.11
C ALA A 102 -13.14 6.94 -14.88
N ASP A 103 -13.18 8.10 -14.22
CA ASP A 103 -13.49 9.40 -14.82
C ASP A 103 -12.42 9.78 -15.84
N HIS A 104 -11.13 9.67 -15.50
CA HIS A 104 -10.04 9.94 -16.43
C HIS A 104 -10.00 8.96 -17.61
N LEU A 105 -10.35 7.69 -17.41
CA LEU A 105 -10.53 6.74 -18.51
C LEU A 105 -11.71 7.13 -19.41
N GLY A 106 -12.78 7.67 -18.82
CA GLY A 106 -13.91 8.27 -19.55
C GLY A 106 -13.48 9.47 -20.39
N ASP A 107 -12.73 10.39 -19.80
CA ASP A 107 -12.19 11.59 -20.46
C ASP A 107 -11.31 11.21 -21.66
N ILE A 108 -10.40 10.23 -21.49
CA ILE A 108 -9.57 9.71 -22.59
C ILE A 108 -10.44 9.20 -23.73
N ARG A 109 -11.52 8.47 -23.44
CA ARG A 109 -12.43 7.96 -24.48
C ARG A 109 -13.10 9.10 -25.23
N THR A 110 -13.63 10.09 -24.51
CA THR A 110 -14.23 11.29 -25.09
C THR A 110 -13.23 12.05 -25.97
N PHE A 111 -12.00 12.27 -25.52
CA PHE A 111 -10.98 12.99 -26.30
C PHE A 111 -10.53 12.25 -27.56
N LEU A 112 -10.55 10.92 -27.55
CA LEU A 112 -10.29 10.12 -28.75
C LEU A 112 -11.46 10.19 -29.74
N ASP A 113 -12.70 10.28 -29.25
CA ASP A 113 -13.90 10.45 -30.07
C ASP A 113 -14.04 11.89 -30.64
N GLU A 114 -13.52 12.90 -29.91
CA GLU A 114 -13.58 14.34 -30.24
C GLU A 114 -12.31 14.89 -30.94
N PRO A 115 -11.75 14.15 -31.89
CA PRO A 115 -10.33 14.12 -32.31
C PRO A 115 -9.37 15.08 -31.59
N ASN A 116 -9.19 14.92 -30.28
CA ASN A 116 -8.26 15.70 -29.46
C ASN A 116 -7.18 14.79 -28.83
N PRO A 117 -6.25 14.26 -29.63
CA PRO A 117 -5.26 13.29 -29.16
C PRO A 117 -4.26 13.86 -28.15
N ASP A 118 -4.04 15.18 -28.14
CA ASP A 118 -3.14 15.83 -27.18
C ASP A 118 -3.74 15.84 -25.77
N ALA A 119 -5.04 16.11 -25.64
CA ALA A 119 -5.74 16.02 -24.35
C ALA A 119 -5.75 14.57 -23.83
N ALA A 120 -6.04 13.59 -24.70
CA ALA A 120 -5.98 12.17 -24.33
C ALA A 120 -4.59 11.77 -23.81
N ARG A 121 -3.51 12.23 -24.48
CA ARG A 121 -2.13 11.95 -24.07
C ARG A 121 -1.79 12.56 -22.71
N GLN A 122 -2.21 13.80 -22.45
CA GLN A 122 -1.98 14.45 -21.16
C GLN A 122 -2.69 13.71 -20.01
N THR A 123 -3.92 13.25 -20.21
CA THR A 123 -4.65 12.47 -19.20
C THR A 123 -3.99 11.10 -18.96
N ILE A 124 -3.46 10.45 -20.01
CA ILE A 124 -2.66 9.22 -19.88
C ILE A 124 -1.39 9.48 -19.06
N ASP A 125 -0.62 10.51 -19.38
CA ASP A 125 0.63 10.85 -18.67
C ASP A 125 0.36 11.17 -17.20
N HIS A 126 -0.76 11.82 -16.89
CA HIS A 126 -1.19 12.07 -15.52
C HIS A 126 -1.53 10.78 -14.77
N LEU A 127 -2.36 9.90 -15.36
CA LEU A 127 -2.70 8.60 -14.77
C LEU A 127 -1.47 7.74 -14.53
N LEU A 128 -0.51 7.73 -15.47
CA LEU A 128 0.73 6.98 -15.34
C LEU A 128 1.56 7.46 -14.14
N LYS A 129 1.68 8.78 -13.92
CA LYS A 129 2.37 9.33 -12.74
C LYS A 129 1.69 8.92 -11.43
N CYS A 130 0.36 8.94 -11.39
CA CYS A 130 -0.39 8.51 -10.22
C CYS A 130 -0.21 7.01 -9.93
N LEU A 131 -0.19 6.18 -10.97
CA LEU A 131 -0.02 4.73 -10.85
C LEU A 131 1.44 4.32 -10.55
N SER A 132 2.43 5.05 -11.05
CA SER A 132 3.85 4.81 -10.74
C SER A 132 4.24 5.30 -9.34
N GLY A 133 3.42 6.16 -8.73
CA GLY A 133 3.76 6.83 -7.47
C GLY A 133 4.69 8.03 -7.63
N ASP A 134 4.91 8.50 -8.87
CA ASP A 134 5.70 9.70 -9.20
C ASP A 134 4.87 10.99 -9.10
N LEU A 135 3.96 11.06 -8.13
CA LEU A 135 3.34 12.32 -7.77
C LEU A 135 4.37 13.12 -6.99
N GLU A 136 4.86 14.22 -7.57
CA GLU A 136 5.63 15.22 -6.82
C GLU A 136 4.87 15.47 -5.53
N SER A 137 5.47 15.03 -4.42
CA SER A 137 4.90 15.11 -3.09
C SER A 137 4.39 16.52 -2.91
N ARG A 138 3.06 16.70 -2.89
CA ARG A 138 2.48 17.98 -2.47
C ARG A 138 3.02 18.23 -1.08
N SER A 139 3.88 19.23 -0.98
CA SER A 139 4.36 19.82 0.26
C SER A 139 3.12 20.11 1.10
N MET A 140 2.84 19.23 2.07
CA MET A 140 1.88 19.54 3.12
C MET A 140 2.66 20.30 4.17
N GLU A 141 2.58 21.63 4.08
CA GLU A 141 2.73 22.51 5.24
C GLU A 141 1.55 22.31 6.22
#